data_AF-A0A1V4HQP9-F1
#
_entry.id   AF-A0A1V4HQP9-F1
#
_cell.length_a   1.000
_cell.length_b   1.000
_cell.length_c   1.000
_cell.angle_alpha   90.00
_cell.angle_beta   90.00
_cell.angle_gamma   90.00
#
_symmetry.space_group_name_H-M   'P 1'
#
loop_
_entity.id
_entity.type
_entity.pdbx_description
1 polymer ?
#
loop_
_entity_poly.entity_id
_entity_poly.type
_entity_poly.pdbx_seq_one_letter_code
_entity_poly.pdbx_strand_id
1 'polypeptide(L)'
;MKVKCLTKEINSKDYNAITVNNCYIVLSIEVYDKECSSFAKSVGNHLLYRIENDTGSVIPYPSTLFQVISGKLPRGWVVVQDQSCFKVLPESWSFDSFWESYYNDDSTTLELYKIEKESMLLEELTVNEISRTFRENDSSKIDTILYAMINHEDKRFMGIVLEYSKASLQNDSKYFSSNSLSNSLVLAFTYLSRFKIIEVEEFFIDYLAESYIQKQKLTDIINDYFASNP
;
A
#
# COMPACT_ATOMS: atom_id res chain seq x y z
N MET A 1 -0.97 -3.40 -11.30
CA MET A 1 0.01 -3.01 -12.31
C MET A 1 1.01 -2.06 -11.68
N LYS A 2 2.30 -2.21 -12.00
CA LYS A 2 3.39 -1.38 -11.47
C LYS A 2 4.26 -0.82 -12.59
N VAL A 3 4.63 0.44 -12.47
CA VAL A 3 5.41 1.17 -13.47
C VAL A 3 6.61 1.86 -12.82
N LYS A 4 7.71 2.01 -13.57
CA LYS A 4 8.93 2.71 -13.14
C LYS A 4 9.08 3.98 -13.95
N CYS A 5 9.25 5.12 -13.28
CA CYS A 5 9.49 6.40 -13.96
C CYS A 5 10.85 6.39 -14.66
N LEU A 6 10.86 6.68 -15.97
CA LEU A 6 12.06 6.75 -16.81
C LEU A 6 12.55 8.19 -16.99
N THR A 7 11.61 9.13 -17.10
CA THR A 7 11.87 10.55 -17.34
C THR A 7 10.79 11.40 -16.69
N LYS A 8 11.09 12.65 -16.38
CA LYS A 8 10.12 13.66 -15.94
C LYS A 8 9.71 14.60 -17.06
N GLU A 9 10.30 14.47 -18.24
CA GLU A 9 10.12 15.44 -19.33
C GLU A 9 9.54 14.79 -20.59
N ILE A 10 8.48 15.41 -21.12
CA ILE A 10 7.91 15.11 -22.44
C ILE A 10 7.53 16.43 -23.09
N ASN A 11 7.91 16.65 -24.35
CA ASN A 11 7.52 17.82 -25.14
C ASN A 11 7.75 19.16 -24.40
N SER A 12 8.88 19.28 -23.72
CA SER A 12 9.25 20.46 -22.89
C SER A 12 8.35 20.73 -21.68
N LYS A 13 7.46 19.80 -21.33
CA LYS A 13 6.70 19.81 -20.08
C LYS A 13 7.39 18.94 -19.03
N ASP A 14 7.59 19.53 -17.86
CA ASP A 14 8.27 18.92 -16.73
C ASP A 14 7.25 18.43 -15.67
N TYR A 15 7.42 17.19 -15.23
CA TYR A 15 6.59 16.47 -14.27
C TYR A 15 7.37 16.26 -12.96
N ASN A 16 7.64 17.35 -12.25
CA ASN A 16 8.52 17.33 -11.06
C ASN A 16 8.00 16.52 -9.86
N ALA A 17 6.69 16.27 -9.79
CA ALA A 17 6.07 15.53 -8.68
C ALA A 17 6.27 14.00 -8.74
N ILE A 18 7.01 13.49 -9.74
CA ILE A 18 7.46 12.10 -9.80
C ILE A 18 8.98 12.05 -9.84
N THR A 19 9.59 10.97 -9.36
CA THR A 19 11.04 10.79 -9.25
C THR A 19 11.50 9.72 -10.22
N VAL A 20 12.54 10.04 -11.00
CA VAL A 20 13.16 9.10 -11.95
C VAL A 20 13.66 7.89 -11.19
N ASN A 21 13.47 6.71 -11.76
CA ASN A 21 13.72 5.40 -11.16
C ASN A 21 12.81 5.00 -10.00
N ASN A 22 11.92 5.86 -9.52
CA ASN A 22 10.91 5.46 -8.55
C ASN A 22 9.84 4.57 -9.21
N CYS A 23 9.26 3.67 -8.42
CA CYS A 23 8.22 2.75 -8.87
C CYS A 23 6.86 3.18 -8.29
N TYR A 24 5.84 3.15 -9.13
CA TYR A 24 4.48 3.57 -8.80
C TYR A 24 3.50 2.44 -9.09
N ILE A 25 2.46 2.35 -8.27
CA ILE A 25 1.30 1.51 -8.55
C ILE A 25 0.36 2.30 -9.45
N VAL A 26 -0.06 1.69 -10.55
CA VAL A 26 -1.07 2.28 -11.44
C VAL A 26 -2.44 2.04 -10.80
N LEU A 27 -3.14 3.13 -10.51
CA LEU A 27 -4.45 3.15 -9.85
C LEU A 27 -5.59 3.03 -10.87
N SER A 28 -5.44 3.70 -12.02
CA SER A 28 -6.32 3.52 -13.17
C SER A 28 -5.59 3.81 -14.47
N ILE A 29 -6.15 3.32 -15.56
CA ILE A 29 -5.67 3.56 -16.92
C ILE A 29 -6.77 4.29 -17.68
N GLU A 30 -6.41 5.37 -18.36
CA GLU A 30 -7.33 6.16 -19.17
C GLU A 30 -6.83 6.16 -20.62
N VAL A 31 -7.66 5.68 -21.53
CA VAL A 31 -7.40 5.63 -22.97
C VAL A 31 -8.37 6.58 -23.67
N TYR A 32 -7.85 7.66 -24.22
CA TYR A 32 -8.64 8.66 -24.92
C TYR A 32 -8.62 8.42 -26.42
N ASP A 33 -9.75 8.67 -27.08
CA ASP A 33 -9.77 8.79 -28.53
C ASP A 33 -8.87 9.97 -28.98
N LYS A 34 -8.00 9.69 -29.97
CA LYS A 34 -7.08 10.66 -30.55
C LYS A 34 -7.79 11.84 -31.18
N GLU A 35 -8.99 11.63 -31.69
CA GLU A 35 -9.77 12.62 -32.41
C GLU A 35 -10.53 13.55 -31.47
N CYS A 36 -10.98 13.04 -30.30
CA CYS A 36 -11.99 13.70 -29.47
C CYS A 36 -11.46 14.36 -28.19
N SER A 37 -10.28 13.98 -27.66
CA SER A 37 -9.79 14.53 -26.39
C SER A 37 -8.80 15.68 -26.57
N SER A 38 -9.21 16.91 -26.26
CA SER A 38 -8.35 18.09 -26.19
C SER A 38 -7.22 17.91 -25.15
N PHE A 39 -7.51 17.20 -24.07
CA PHE A 39 -6.52 16.86 -23.04
C PHE A 39 -5.43 15.93 -23.59
N ALA A 40 -5.81 14.81 -24.23
CA ALA A 40 -4.85 13.89 -24.84
C ALA A 40 -4.01 14.55 -25.94
N LYS A 41 -4.62 15.44 -26.74
CA LYS A 41 -3.91 16.27 -27.73
C LYS A 41 -2.89 17.20 -27.07
N SER A 42 -3.22 17.83 -25.93
CA SER A 42 -2.31 18.73 -25.22
C SER A 42 -1.14 18.01 -24.55
N VAL A 43 -1.36 16.78 -24.08
CA VAL A 43 -0.34 15.93 -23.43
C VAL A 43 0.50 15.17 -24.47
N GLY A 44 0.01 15.04 -25.71
CA GLY A 44 0.68 14.29 -26.78
C GLY A 44 0.65 12.77 -26.57
N ASN A 45 -0.21 12.28 -25.68
CA ASN A 45 -0.36 10.87 -25.36
C ASN A 45 -1.83 10.54 -25.09
N HIS A 46 -2.28 9.42 -25.64
CA HIS A 46 -3.67 8.95 -25.58
C HIS A 46 -3.88 7.88 -24.50
N LEU A 47 -2.79 7.40 -23.89
CA LEU A 47 -2.80 6.44 -22.80
C LEU A 47 -2.18 7.11 -21.57
N LEU A 48 -2.97 7.24 -20.51
CA LEU A 48 -2.55 7.84 -19.26
C LEU A 48 -2.63 6.81 -18.12
N TYR A 49 -1.67 6.90 -17.21
CA TYR A 49 -1.69 6.18 -15.95
C TYR A 49 -1.99 7.15 -14.83
N ARG A 50 -3.05 6.88 -14.08
CA ARG A 50 -3.30 7.57 -12.83
C ARG A 50 -2.49 6.90 -11.73
N ILE A 51 -1.70 7.71 -11.05
CA ILE A 51 -0.84 7.28 -9.94
C ILE A 51 -0.96 8.26 -8.80
N GLU A 52 -0.65 7.80 -7.59
CA GLU A 52 -0.29 8.69 -6.49
C GLU A 52 1.18 9.06 -6.64
N ASN A 53 1.46 10.36 -6.73
CA ASN A 53 2.80 10.88 -6.98
C ASN A 53 3.59 11.09 -5.68
N ASP A 54 4.81 11.62 -5.76
CA ASP A 54 5.70 11.79 -4.60
C ASP A 54 5.17 12.82 -3.58
N THR A 55 4.19 13.65 -3.98
CA THR A 55 3.52 14.63 -3.11
C THR A 55 2.18 14.12 -2.57
N GLY A 56 1.84 12.84 -2.80
CA GLY A 56 0.57 12.24 -2.38
C GLY A 56 -0.63 12.62 -3.25
N SER A 57 -0.43 13.33 -4.36
CA SER A 57 -1.52 13.72 -5.26
C SER A 57 -1.82 12.60 -6.24
N VAL A 58 -3.11 12.31 -6.43
CA VAL A 58 -3.60 11.27 -7.34
C VAL A 58 -4.05 11.92 -8.63
N ILE A 59 -3.25 11.86 -9.70
CA ILE A 59 -3.56 12.50 -10.98
C ILE A 59 -3.10 11.65 -12.17
N PRO A 60 -3.65 11.86 -13.39
CA PRO A 60 -3.22 11.14 -14.58
C PRO A 60 -1.90 11.69 -15.13
N TYR A 61 -1.01 10.78 -15.52
CA TYR A 61 0.28 11.05 -16.15
C TYR A 61 0.38 10.34 -17.50
N PRO A 62 1.05 10.93 -18.51
CA PRO A 62 1.32 10.23 -19.76
C PRO A 62 2.11 8.94 -19.53
N SER A 63 1.59 7.84 -20.09
CA SER A 63 2.19 6.50 -19.97
C SER A 63 3.64 6.42 -20.46
N THR A 64 4.02 7.27 -21.41
CA THR A 64 5.37 7.38 -21.97
C THR A 64 6.43 7.86 -20.99
N LEU A 65 6.04 8.41 -19.83
CA LEU A 65 6.98 8.72 -18.74
C LEU A 65 7.51 7.45 -18.05
N PHE A 66 6.85 6.31 -18.27
CA PHE A 66 7.09 5.12 -17.48
C PHE A 66 7.40 3.87 -18.30
N GLN A 67 8.17 2.97 -17.69
CA GLN A 67 8.31 1.59 -18.11
C GLN A 67 7.35 0.72 -17.27
N VAL A 68 6.59 -0.16 -17.92
CA VAL A 68 5.82 -1.18 -17.21
C VAL A 68 6.79 -2.23 -16.65
N ILE A 69 6.83 -2.38 -15.33
CA ILE A 69 7.67 -3.38 -14.64
C ILE A 69 6.85 -4.55 -14.10
N SER A 70 5.54 -4.37 -13.96
CA SER A 70 4.56 -5.43 -13.73
C SER A 70 3.29 -5.12 -14.52
N GLY A 71 3.00 -5.94 -15.53
CA GLY A 71 1.80 -5.81 -16.38
C GLY A 71 0.56 -6.48 -15.80
N LYS A 72 0.60 -6.94 -14.55
CA LYS A 72 -0.52 -7.59 -13.88
C LYS A 72 -1.64 -6.56 -13.64
N LEU A 73 -2.82 -6.78 -14.20
CA LEU A 73 -4.01 -6.04 -13.78
C LEU A 73 -4.47 -6.60 -12.42
N PRO A 74 -4.69 -5.73 -11.41
CA PRO A 74 -5.24 -6.18 -10.13
C PRO A 74 -6.61 -6.82 -10.31
N ARG A 75 -7.00 -7.68 -9.35
CA ARG A 75 -8.30 -8.34 -9.40
C ARG A 75 -9.42 -7.31 -9.25
N GLY A 76 -10.58 -7.60 -9.85
CA GLY A 76 -11.74 -6.71 -9.77
C GLY A 76 -11.66 -5.47 -10.67
N TRP A 77 -10.62 -5.34 -11.50
CA TRP A 77 -10.57 -4.28 -12.51
C TRP A 77 -11.51 -4.56 -13.67
N VAL A 78 -12.24 -3.54 -14.08
CA VAL A 78 -13.21 -3.55 -15.17
C VAL A 78 -12.82 -2.54 -16.25
N VAL A 79 -13.34 -2.75 -17.46
CA VAL A 79 -13.24 -1.76 -18.55
C VAL A 79 -14.57 -1.02 -18.65
N VAL A 80 -14.52 0.29 -18.48
CA VAL A 80 -15.68 1.18 -18.60
C VAL A 80 -15.49 2.06 -19.82
N GLN A 81 -16.53 2.17 -20.65
CA GLN A 81 -16.57 3.14 -21.73
C GLN A 81 -17.34 4.38 -21.26
N ASP A 82 -16.68 5.53 -21.29
CA ASP A 82 -17.26 6.83 -20.95
C ASP A 82 -17.07 7.79 -22.12
N GLN A 83 -18.15 8.02 -22.87
CA GLN A 83 -18.22 8.88 -24.05
C GLN A 83 -17.07 8.63 -25.06
N SER A 84 -15.96 9.37 -24.91
CA SER A 84 -14.78 9.38 -25.79
C SER A 84 -13.52 8.79 -25.15
N CYS A 85 -13.66 8.12 -24.01
CA CYS A 85 -12.56 7.45 -23.33
C CYS A 85 -12.96 6.04 -22.85
N PHE A 86 -11.97 5.16 -22.83
CA PHE A 86 -12.03 3.90 -22.10
C PHE A 86 -11.24 4.05 -20.82
N LYS A 87 -11.81 3.63 -19.70
CA LYS A 87 -11.14 3.60 -18.41
C LYS A 87 -10.98 2.15 -17.97
N VAL A 88 -9.81 1.80 -17.46
CA VAL A 88 -9.57 0.52 -16.79
C VAL A 88 -9.23 0.82 -15.33
N LEU A 89 -10.07 0.36 -14.43
CA LEU A 89 -10.01 0.70 -12.99
C LEU A 89 -10.75 -0.36 -12.17
N PRO A 90 -10.62 -0.37 -10.83
CA PRO A 90 -11.47 -1.17 -9.95
C PRO A 90 -12.95 -0.96 -10.22
N GLU A 91 -13.74 -2.03 -10.15
CA GLU A 91 -15.21 -1.96 -10.24
C GLU A 91 -15.81 -1.00 -9.21
N SER A 92 -15.28 -0.97 -8.00
CA SER A 92 -15.73 -0.05 -6.94
C SER A 92 -15.52 1.43 -7.27
N TRP A 93 -14.66 1.75 -8.23
CA TRP A 93 -14.40 3.11 -8.70
C TRP A 93 -15.15 3.46 -9.99
N SER A 94 -15.96 2.53 -10.53
CA SER A 94 -16.53 2.62 -11.89
C SER A 94 -17.74 3.55 -12.02
N PHE A 95 -18.22 4.13 -10.93
CA PHE A 95 -19.37 5.02 -10.96
C PHE A 95 -18.99 6.43 -11.42
N ASP A 96 -19.95 7.09 -12.06
CA ASP A 96 -19.79 8.47 -12.51
C ASP A 96 -19.47 9.37 -11.31
N SER A 97 -18.53 10.30 -11.49
CA SER A 97 -18.03 11.22 -10.45
C SER A 97 -17.14 10.64 -9.34
N PHE A 98 -16.66 9.39 -9.42
CA PHE A 98 -15.72 8.84 -8.42
C PHE A 98 -14.56 9.80 -8.12
N TRP A 99 -13.83 10.26 -9.13
CA TRP A 99 -12.69 11.16 -8.92
C TRP A 99 -13.10 12.53 -8.40
N GLU A 100 -14.26 13.05 -8.79
CA GLU A 100 -14.78 14.33 -8.28
C GLU A 100 -15.12 14.22 -6.80
N SER A 101 -15.80 13.14 -6.41
CA SER A 101 -16.12 12.81 -5.02
C SER A 101 -14.85 12.60 -4.19
N TYR A 102 -13.84 11.93 -4.76
CA TYR A 102 -12.53 11.76 -4.13
C TYR A 102 -11.84 13.10 -3.86
N TYR A 103 -11.81 14.02 -4.83
CA TYR A 103 -11.19 15.33 -4.65
C TYR A 103 -12.00 16.29 -3.76
N ASN A 104 -13.28 16.01 -3.54
CA ASN A 104 -14.14 16.74 -2.62
C ASN A 104 -14.16 16.13 -1.21
N ASP A 105 -13.20 15.24 -0.90
CA ASP A 105 -13.05 14.57 0.39
C ASP A 105 -14.32 13.81 0.85
N ASP A 106 -15.08 13.22 -0.08
CA ASP A 106 -16.22 12.36 0.25
C ASP A 106 -15.73 11.12 1.00
N SER A 107 -16.23 10.92 2.23
CA SER A 107 -15.73 9.89 3.14
C SER A 107 -15.92 8.47 2.61
N THR A 108 -17.03 8.22 1.91
CA THR A 108 -17.33 6.90 1.32
C THR A 108 -16.34 6.61 0.20
N THR A 109 -16.11 7.59 -0.67
CA THR A 109 -15.18 7.48 -1.80
C THR A 109 -13.73 7.34 -1.32
N LEU A 110 -13.32 8.07 -0.28
CA LEU A 110 -12.00 7.95 0.32
C LEU A 110 -11.77 6.54 0.90
N GLU A 111 -12.78 5.93 1.51
CA GLU A 111 -12.68 4.57 2.02
C GLU A 111 -12.56 3.55 0.88
N LEU A 112 -13.38 3.67 -0.17
CA LEU A 112 -13.26 2.83 -1.38
C LEU A 112 -11.89 2.99 -2.05
N TYR A 113 -11.37 4.21 -2.14
CA TYR A 113 -10.03 4.49 -2.64
C TYR A 113 -8.98 3.75 -1.82
N LYS A 114 -9.04 3.89 -0.49
CA LYS A 114 -8.07 3.30 0.44
C LYS A 114 -8.07 1.78 0.34
N ILE A 115 -9.23 1.14 0.38
CA ILE A 115 -9.38 -0.33 0.31
C ILE A 115 -8.73 -0.87 -0.97
N GLU A 116 -9.07 -0.29 -2.12
CA GLU A 116 -8.54 -0.73 -3.41
C GLU A 116 -7.05 -0.43 -3.55
N LYS A 117 -6.57 0.74 -3.11
CA LYS A 117 -5.15 1.08 -3.13
C LYS A 117 -4.33 0.07 -2.32
N GLU A 118 -4.79 -0.28 -1.12
CA GLU A 118 -4.15 -1.28 -0.26
C GLU A 118 -4.15 -2.67 -0.92
N SER A 119 -5.26 -3.07 -1.53
CA SER A 119 -5.36 -4.33 -2.28
C SER A 119 -4.33 -4.38 -3.43
N MET A 120 -4.26 -3.33 -4.25
CA MET A 120 -3.30 -3.22 -5.35
C MET A 120 -1.85 -3.28 -4.86
N LEU A 121 -1.55 -2.61 -3.73
CA LEU A 121 -0.24 -2.66 -3.10
C LEU A 121 0.13 -4.10 -2.74
N LEU A 122 -0.71 -4.80 -2.02
CA LEU A 122 -0.46 -6.18 -1.62
C LEU A 122 -0.30 -7.11 -2.82
N GLU A 123 -1.11 -6.92 -3.87
CA GLU A 123 -1.05 -7.72 -5.08
C GLU A 123 0.25 -7.57 -5.88
N GLU A 124 0.93 -6.43 -5.76
CA GLU A 124 2.20 -6.12 -6.42
C GLU A 124 3.42 -6.42 -5.56
N LEU A 125 3.28 -6.47 -4.23
CA LEU A 125 4.40 -6.72 -3.33
C LEU A 125 4.90 -8.15 -3.44
N THR A 126 6.19 -8.29 -3.74
CA THR A 126 6.90 -9.57 -3.69
C THR A 126 7.47 -9.84 -2.29
N VAL A 127 7.72 -11.12 -1.99
CA VAL A 127 8.40 -11.55 -0.76
C VAL A 127 9.74 -10.80 -0.59
N ASN A 128 10.53 -10.69 -1.66
CA ASN A 128 11.83 -10.01 -1.63
C ASN A 128 11.72 -8.51 -1.33
N GLU A 129 10.72 -7.83 -1.90
CA GLU A 129 10.49 -6.41 -1.63
C GLU A 129 10.08 -6.18 -0.18
N ILE A 130 9.14 -6.98 0.35
CA ILE A 130 8.72 -6.88 1.74
C ILE A 130 9.88 -7.20 2.68
N SER A 131 10.60 -8.30 2.48
CA SER A 131 11.77 -8.63 3.30
C SER A 131 12.81 -7.52 3.29
N ARG A 132 13.03 -6.86 2.15
CA ARG A 132 13.93 -5.70 2.06
C ARG A 132 13.40 -4.51 2.86
N THR A 133 12.13 -4.13 2.68
CA THR A 133 11.51 -3.01 3.40
C THR A 133 11.59 -3.20 4.91
N PHE A 134 11.28 -4.39 5.42
CA PHE A 134 11.35 -4.68 6.86
C PHE A 134 12.80 -4.69 7.39
N ARG A 135 13.79 -5.09 6.58
CA ARG A 135 15.21 -5.01 6.96
C ARG A 135 15.78 -3.59 6.94
N GLU A 136 15.33 -2.76 6.01
CA GLU A 136 15.71 -1.34 5.92
C GLU A 136 15.13 -0.51 7.07
N ASN A 137 14.15 -1.06 7.79
CA ASN A 137 13.50 -0.46 8.96
C ASN A 137 12.92 0.95 8.67
N ASP A 138 12.41 1.14 7.44
CA ASP A 138 11.67 2.34 7.05
C ASP A 138 10.26 2.28 7.66
N SER A 139 10.09 2.90 8.83
CA SER A 139 8.86 2.81 9.63
C SER A 139 7.62 3.26 8.86
N SER A 140 7.73 4.27 8.01
CA SER A 140 6.59 4.78 7.22
C SER A 140 6.11 3.74 6.20
N LYS A 141 7.05 3.09 5.50
CA LYS A 141 6.69 2.01 4.56
C LYS A 141 6.19 0.77 5.28
N ILE A 142 6.82 0.39 6.40
CA ILE A 142 6.39 -0.74 7.21
C ILE A 142 4.96 -0.53 7.72
N ASP A 143 4.66 0.65 8.28
CA ASP A 143 3.31 0.99 8.75
C ASP A 143 2.28 0.87 7.63
N THR A 144 2.56 1.45 6.47
CA THR A 144 1.68 1.38 5.29
C THR A 144 1.39 -0.06 4.87
N ILE A 145 2.43 -0.90 4.83
CA ILE A 145 2.31 -2.31 4.46
C ILE A 145 1.52 -3.08 5.51
N LEU A 146 1.79 -2.88 6.80
CA LEU A 146 1.09 -3.56 7.88
C LEU A 146 -0.39 -3.18 7.94
N TYR A 147 -0.73 -1.89 7.75
CA TYR A 147 -2.14 -1.47 7.65
C TYR A 147 -2.86 -2.20 6.52
N ALA A 148 -2.27 -2.25 5.33
CA ALA A 148 -2.85 -2.99 4.20
C ALA A 148 -3.02 -4.48 4.55
N MET A 149 -2.00 -5.11 5.12
CA MET A 149 -2.05 -6.53 5.52
C MET A 149 -3.12 -6.81 6.58
N ILE A 150 -3.34 -5.90 7.54
CA ILE A 150 -4.39 -6.01 8.56
C ILE A 150 -5.77 -5.92 7.93
N ASN A 151 -6.00 -4.91 7.08
CA ASN A 151 -7.32 -4.65 6.49
C ASN A 151 -7.77 -5.74 5.52
N HIS A 152 -6.81 -6.43 4.88
CA HIS A 152 -7.07 -7.49 3.91
C HIS A 152 -6.78 -8.90 4.45
N GLU A 153 -6.44 -9.03 5.74
CA GLU A 153 -6.08 -10.30 6.40
C GLU A 153 -5.07 -11.14 5.60
N ASP A 154 -4.08 -10.49 5.00
CA ASP A 154 -3.13 -11.14 4.10
C ASP A 154 -2.03 -11.90 4.85
N LYS A 155 -2.18 -13.22 4.98
CA LYS A 155 -1.25 -14.11 5.69
C LYS A 155 0.06 -14.42 4.97
N ARG A 156 0.26 -14.00 3.71
CA ARG A 156 1.40 -14.45 2.87
C ARG A 156 2.76 -14.10 3.47
N PHE A 157 2.82 -13.07 4.31
CA PHE A 157 4.08 -12.49 4.80
C PHE A 157 4.27 -12.62 6.31
N MET A 158 3.45 -13.45 6.94
CA MET A 158 3.43 -13.64 8.39
C MET A 158 4.79 -14.02 8.97
N GLY A 159 5.54 -14.91 8.31
CA GLY A 159 6.89 -15.26 8.72
C GLY A 159 7.84 -14.05 8.75
N ILE A 160 7.71 -13.10 7.81
CA ILE A 160 8.52 -11.89 7.79
C ILE A 160 8.13 -10.97 8.95
N VAL A 161 6.84 -10.83 9.24
CA VAL A 161 6.35 -9.98 10.33
C VAL A 161 6.71 -10.55 11.70
N LEU A 162 6.70 -11.88 11.85
CA LEU A 162 7.21 -12.57 13.05
C LEU A 162 8.68 -12.27 13.30
N GLU A 163 9.52 -12.47 12.28
CA GLU A 163 10.97 -12.21 12.42
C GLU A 163 11.28 -10.73 12.68
N TYR A 164 10.53 -9.82 12.05
CA TYR A 164 10.62 -8.40 12.36
C TYR A 164 10.24 -8.08 13.81
N SER A 165 9.18 -8.69 14.31
CA SER A 165 8.69 -8.46 15.68
C SER A 165 9.72 -8.93 16.71
N LYS A 166 10.28 -10.14 16.52
CA LYS A 166 11.37 -10.67 17.36
C LYS A 166 12.60 -9.75 17.34
N ALA A 167 13.05 -9.35 16.15
CA ALA A 167 14.22 -8.47 16.02
C ALA A 167 13.99 -7.09 16.66
N SER A 168 12.79 -6.52 16.50
CA SER A 168 12.42 -5.24 17.09
C SER A 168 12.42 -5.28 18.62
N LEU A 169 11.85 -6.32 19.23
CA LEU A 169 11.87 -6.51 20.69
C LEU A 169 13.29 -6.66 21.26
N GLN A 170 14.14 -7.42 20.56
CA GLN A 170 15.55 -7.59 20.96
C GLN A 170 16.35 -6.29 20.87
N ASN A 171 16.03 -5.41 19.92
CA ASN A 171 16.66 -4.10 19.81
C ASN A 171 16.15 -3.15 20.89
N ASP A 172 14.83 -3.10 21.13
CA ASP A 172 14.23 -2.26 22.17
C ASP A 172 14.74 -2.62 23.57
N SER A 173 14.97 -3.91 23.86
CA SER A 173 15.53 -4.35 25.16
C SER A 173 16.99 -3.92 25.38
N LYS A 174 17.77 -3.69 24.31
CA LYS A 174 19.17 -3.23 24.41
C LYS A 174 19.29 -1.74 24.68
N TYR A 175 18.30 -0.95 24.28
CA TYR A 175 18.27 0.50 24.44
C TYR A 175 17.23 0.88 25.50
N PHE A 176 17.60 0.68 26.78
CA PHE A 176 16.82 0.96 28.01
C PHE A 176 16.28 2.41 28.17
N SER A 177 16.38 3.28 27.16
CA SER A 177 16.22 4.73 27.33
C SER A 177 14.93 5.32 26.77
N SER A 178 14.02 4.56 26.17
CA SER A 178 12.72 5.13 25.81
C SER A 178 11.53 4.19 26.07
N ASN A 179 10.54 4.68 26.80
CA ASN A 179 9.24 4.04 26.94
C ASN A 179 8.40 4.10 25.64
N SER A 180 8.95 4.65 24.55
CA SER A 180 8.23 4.85 23.30
C SER A 180 8.27 3.59 22.45
N LEU A 181 7.16 2.86 22.45
CA LEU A 181 6.94 1.73 21.55
C LEU A 181 6.75 2.24 20.10
N SER A 182 7.46 1.63 19.14
CA SER A 182 7.29 2.01 17.73
C SER A 182 5.88 1.64 17.22
N ASN A 183 5.29 2.50 16.39
CA ASN A 183 3.99 2.23 15.79
C ASN A 183 4.02 0.95 14.94
N SER A 184 5.10 0.74 14.19
CA SER A 184 5.32 -0.46 13.38
C SER A 184 5.28 -1.74 14.20
N LEU A 185 5.85 -1.76 15.41
CA LEU A 185 5.79 -2.93 16.29
C LEU A 185 4.38 -3.19 16.82
N VAL A 186 3.63 -2.14 17.17
CA VAL A 186 2.21 -2.25 17.54
C VAL A 186 1.40 -2.85 16.39
N LEU A 187 1.59 -2.33 15.17
CA LEU A 187 0.90 -2.81 13.98
C LEU A 187 1.29 -4.25 13.65
N ALA A 188 2.55 -4.63 13.85
CA ALA A 188 3.01 -5.99 13.64
C ALA A 188 2.30 -6.96 14.59
N PHE A 189 2.21 -6.64 15.88
CA PHE A 189 1.45 -7.44 16.85
C PHE A 189 -0.05 -7.48 16.52
N THR A 190 -0.62 -6.35 16.12
CA THR A 190 -2.04 -6.25 15.70
C THR A 190 -2.33 -7.10 14.46
N TYR A 191 -1.38 -7.17 13.53
CA TYR A 191 -1.46 -8.03 12.36
C TYR A 191 -1.36 -9.51 12.75
N LEU A 192 -0.36 -9.89 13.54
CA LEU A 192 -0.16 -11.27 13.97
C LEU A 192 -1.36 -11.80 14.75
N SER A 193 -1.99 -10.96 15.59
CA SER A 193 -3.16 -11.35 16.38
C SER A 193 -4.42 -11.66 15.54
N ARG A 194 -4.42 -11.34 14.24
CA ARG A 194 -5.50 -11.75 13.32
C ARG A 194 -5.46 -13.23 12.96
N PHE A 195 -4.33 -13.91 13.15
CA PHE A 195 -4.14 -15.28 12.68
C PHE A 195 -3.97 -16.26 13.83
N LYS A 196 -4.88 -17.25 13.90
CA LYS A 196 -4.84 -18.35 14.87
C LYS A 196 -3.93 -19.47 14.35
N ILE A 197 -2.62 -19.27 14.51
CA ILE A 197 -1.60 -20.23 14.07
C ILE A 197 -0.52 -20.41 15.13
N ILE A 198 0.01 -21.64 15.22
CA ILE A 198 0.83 -22.09 16.35
C ILE A 198 2.10 -21.27 16.53
N GLU A 199 2.72 -20.82 15.43
CA GLU A 199 3.95 -20.03 15.48
C GLU A 199 3.72 -18.62 16.07
N VAL A 200 2.51 -18.06 15.91
CA VAL A 200 2.13 -16.79 16.56
C VAL A 200 1.82 -17.02 18.04
N GLU A 201 1.16 -18.13 18.36
CA GLU A 201 0.84 -18.49 19.75
C GLU A 201 2.11 -18.70 20.58
N GLU A 202 3.04 -19.50 20.07
CA GLU A 202 4.35 -19.73 20.69
C GLU A 202 5.08 -18.40 20.91
N PHE A 203 5.12 -17.54 19.88
CA PHE A 203 5.72 -16.21 19.99
C PHE A 203 5.07 -15.33 21.06
N PHE A 204 3.74 -15.33 21.16
CA PHE A 204 3.01 -14.56 22.17
C PHE A 204 3.19 -15.12 23.58
N ILE A 205 3.22 -16.44 23.75
CA ILE A 205 3.52 -17.10 25.03
C ILE A 205 4.93 -16.75 25.49
N ASP A 206 5.92 -16.83 24.60
CA ASP A 206 7.31 -16.48 24.88
C ASP A 206 7.42 -15.02 25.33
N TYR A 207 6.75 -14.10 24.61
CA TYR A 207 6.71 -12.68 25.00
C TYR A 207 6.10 -12.46 26.41
N LEU A 208 5.02 -13.17 26.74
CA LEU A 208 4.38 -13.08 28.07
C LEU A 208 5.22 -13.72 29.18
N ALA A 209 6.09 -14.67 28.87
CA ALA A 209 7.01 -15.26 29.85
C ALA A 209 8.17 -14.31 30.22
N GLU A 210 8.55 -13.40 29.31
CA GLU A 210 9.66 -12.46 29.49
C GLU A 210 9.23 -11.17 30.23
N SER A 211 9.16 -11.24 31.56
CA SER A 211 8.63 -10.17 32.44
C SER A 211 9.32 -8.80 32.35
N TYR A 212 10.54 -8.71 31.79
CA TYR A 212 11.31 -7.47 31.70
C TYR A 212 11.15 -6.70 30.37
N ILE A 213 10.51 -7.29 29.36
CA ILE A 213 10.31 -6.68 28.02
C ILE A 213 8.87 -6.14 27.84
N GLN A 214 7.96 -6.48 28.76
CA GLN A 214 6.54 -6.24 28.57
C GLN A 214 6.17 -4.76 28.48
N LYS A 215 5.60 -4.39 27.34
CA LYS A 215 4.94 -3.11 27.08
C LYS A 215 3.43 -3.33 27.14
N GLN A 216 2.75 -2.56 27.98
CA GLN A 216 1.31 -2.71 28.24
C GLN A 216 0.48 -2.83 26.96
N LYS A 217 0.71 -1.94 25.98
CA LYS A 217 -0.05 -1.94 24.71
C LYS A 217 0.09 -3.23 23.89
N LEU A 218 1.27 -3.87 23.91
CA LEU A 218 1.46 -5.16 23.23
C LEU A 218 0.81 -6.30 24.03
N THR A 219 0.93 -6.23 25.36
CA THR A 219 0.28 -7.18 26.27
C THR A 219 -1.25 -7.15 26.12
N ASP A 220 -1.85 -5.98 25.94
CA ASP A 220 -3.29 -5.83 25.70
C ASP A 220 -3.71 -6.55 24.40
N ILE A 221 -2.97 -6.36 23.30
CA ILE A 221 -3.22 -7.04 22.02
C ILE A 221 -3.16 -8.57 22.19
N ILE A 222 -2.19 -9.08 22.95
CA ILE A 222 -2.03 -10.51 23.18
C ILE A 222 -3.14 -11.06 24.09
N ASN A 223 -3.53 -10.31 25.12
CA ASN A 223 -4.62 -10.72 25.99
C ASN A 223 -5.94 -10.79 25.21
N ASP A 224 -6.23 -9.81 24.35
CA ASP A 224 -7.39 -9.84 23.47
C ASP A 224 -7.34 -11.04 22.51
N TYR A 225 -6.15 -11.38 22.01
CA TYR A 225 -5.93 -12.58 21.20
C TYR A 225 -6.35 -13.85 21.95
N PHE A 226 -5.89 -14.05 23.19
CA PHE A 226 -6.22 -15.26 23.96
C PHE A 226 -7.65 -15.24 24.53
N ALA A 227 -8.19 -14.07 24.89
CA ALA A 227 -9.55 -13.93 25.41
C ALA A 227 -10.62 -14.19 24.34
N SER A 228 -10.29 -13.99 23.06
CA SER A 228 -11.16 -14.33 21.94
C SER A 228 -11.29 -15.84 21.69
N ASN A 229 -10.68 -16.70 22.53
CA ASN A 229 -10.86 -18.16 22.58
C ASN A 229 -11.65 -18.56 23.84
N PRO A 230 -12.90 -19.07 23.73
CA PRO A 230 -13.48 -19.96 24.73
C PRO A 230 -12.91 -21.39 24.65
#